data_AF-X1JSN1-F1
#
_entry.id   AF-X1JSN1-F1
#
_cell.length_a   1.000
_cell.length_b   1.000
_cell.length_c   1.000
_cell.angle_alpha   90.00
_cell.angle_beta   90.00
_cell.angle_gamma   90.00
#
_symmetry.space_group_name_H-M   'P 1'
#
loop_
_entity.id
_entity.type
_entity.pdbx_description
1 polymer ?
#
loop_
_entity_poly.entity_id
_entity_poly.type
_entity_poly.pdbx_seq_one_letter_code
_entity_poly.pdbx_strand_id
1 'polypeptide(L)'
;MTRKTQHEIFIHAILILLVIVLAFPVFFALVTSTLSFQESYQYPPKLIPGDQFMDNLKEAWERVNIGRLFFNSTLISVVVAIVKTILALLAAFAYTHFKFHGQGLLFSLCMITQMLPLPVRITPYSFYLVVCMAIP
;
A
#
# COMPACT_ATOMS: atom_id res chain seq x y z
N MET A 1 38.73 -15.71 17.18
CA MET A 1 37.70 -15.45 16.15
C MET A 1 36.62 -14.58 16.78
N THR A 2 36.85 -13.26 16.75
CA THR A 2 36.12 -12.29 15.89
C THR A 2 34.84 -11.76 16.55
N ARG A 3 34.99 -10.84 17.53
CA ARG A 3 33.89 -10.07 18.16
C ARG A 3 32.96 -9.41 17.12
N LYS A 4 33.50 -9.11 15.93
CA LYS A 4 32.74 -8.69 14.73
C LYS A 4 31.79 -9.80 14.23
N THR A 5 32.25 -11.05 14.10
CA THR A 5 31.44 -12.18 13.61
C THR A 5 30.27 -12.52 14.53
N GLN A 6 30.41 -12.42 15.85
CA GLN A 6 29.27 -12.62 16.77
C GLN A 6 28.20 -11.54 16.60
N HIS A 7 28.61 -10.29 16.38
CA HIS A 7 27.70 -9.18 16.14
C HIS A 7 26.98 -9.33 14.78
N GLU A 8 27.69 -9.79 13.74
CA GLU A 8 27.08 -10.12 12.45
C GLU A 8 26.05 -11.25 12.59
N ILE A 9 26.39 -12.35 13.27
CA ILE A 9 25.47 -13.48 13.49
C ILE A 9 24.22 -13.02 14.26
N PHE A 10 24.39 -12.17 15.28
CA PHE A 10 23.29 -11.62 16.05
C PHE A 10 22.38 -10.71 15.20
N ILE A 11 22.96 -9.84 14.37
CA ILE A 11 22.21 -9.00 13.42
C ILE A 11 21.43 -9.89 12.42
N HIS A 12 22.07 -10.92 11.86
CA HIS A 12 21.42 -11.82 10.91
C HIS A 12 20.29 -12.61 11.57
N ALA A 13 20.47 -13.07 12.80
CA ALA A 13 19.41 -13.76 13.55
C ALA A 13 18.20 -12.85 13.80
N ILE A 14 18.42 -11.59 14.17
CA ILE A 14 17.35 -10.59 14.34
C ILE A 14 16.66 -10.29 13.01
N LEU A 15 17.41 -10.11 11.92
CA LEU A 15 16.86 -9.87 10.60
C LEU A 15 15.99 -11.04 10.13
N ILE A 16 16.45 -12.28 10.32
CA ILE A 16 15.69 -13.49 9.98
C ILE A 16 14.39 -13.54 10.80
N LEU A 17 14.47 -13.30 12.11
CA LEU A 17 13.29 -13.25 12.97
C LEU A 17 12.28 -12.19 12.50
N LEU A 18 12.77 -10.99 12.18
CA LEU A 18 11.94 -9.87 11.73
C LEU A 18 11.30 -10.17 10.37
N VAL A 19 12.03 -10.78 9.45
CA VAL A 19 11.48 -11.26 8.17
C VAL A 19 10.38 -12.29 8.40
N ILE A 20 10.56 -13.26 9.30
CA ILE A 20 9.53 -14.26 9.62
C ILE A 20 8.26 -13.57 10.15
N VAL A 21 8.41 -12.63 11.08
CA VAL A 21 7.27 -11.90 11.67
C VAL A 21 6.53 -11.06 10.63
N LEU A 22 7.25 -10.36 9.75
CA LEU A 22 6.65 -9.55 8.68
C LEU A 22 6.06 -10.39 7.54
N ALA A 23 6.65 -11.55 7.25
CA ALA A 23 6.17 -12.46 6.22
C ALA A 23 4.97 -13.30 6.69
N PHE A 24 4.82 -13.51 8.00
CA PHE A 24 3.70 -14.26 8.58
C PHE A 24 2.30 -13.80 8.09
N PRO A 25 1.92 -12.51 8.11
CA PRO A 25 0.60 -12.09 7.61
C PRO A 25 0.43 -12.35 6.10
N VAL A 26 1.51 -12.26 5.31
CA VAL A 26 1.48 -12.56 3.88
C VAL A 26 1.27 -14.06 3.67
N PHE A 27 2.01 -14.90 4.41
CA PHE A 27 1.84 -16.34 4.40
C PHE A 27 0.41 -16.73 4.81
N PHE A 28 -0.10 -16.13 5.88
CA PHE A 28 -1.46 -16.35 6.34
C PHE A 28 -2.50 -15.97 5.27
N ALA A 29 -2.35 -14.81 4.63
CA ALA A 29 -3.22 -14.39 3.53
C ALA A 29 -3.21 -15.41 2.36
N LEU A 30 -2.04 -15.94 1.99
CA LEU A 30 -1.92 -16.97 0.96
C LEU A 30 -2.62 -18.27 1.35
N VAL A 31 -2.44 -18.75 2.59
CA VAL A 31 -3.15 -19.95 3.08
C VAL A 31 -4.66 -19.73 3.04
N THR A 32 -5.16 -18.59 3.54
CA THR A 32 -6.59 -18.28 3.54
C THR A 32 -7.19 -18.18 2.14
N SER A 33 -6.42 -17.76 1.13
CA SER A 33 -6.88 -17.74 -0.27
C SER A 33 -7.13 -19.15 -0.85
N THR A 34 -6.57 -20.18 -0.20
CA THR A 34 -6.64 -21.59 -0.62
C THR A 34 -7.74 -22.35 0.16
N LEU A 35 -8.29 -21.77 1.22
CA LEU A 35 -9.33 -22.37 2.06
C LEU A 35 -10.73 -22.12 1.49
N SER A 36 -11.69 -22.99 1.82
CA SER A 36 -13.11 -22.74 1.51
C SER A 36 -13.69 -21.60 2.38
N PHE A 37 -14.79 -20.98 1.92
CA PHE A 37 -15.47 -19.92 2.68
C PHE A 37 -15.83 -20.34 4.10
N GLN A 38 -16.25 -21.59 4.30
CA GLN A 38 -16.61 -22.12 5.63
C GLN A 38 -15.38 -22.37 6.50
N GLU A 39 -14.26 -22.83 5.94
CA GLU A 39 -13.02 -23.09 6.68
C GLU A 39 -12.25 -21.82 7.04
N SER A 40 -12.43 -20.74 6.29
CA SER A 40 -11.82 -19.43 6.59
C SER A 40 -12.40 -18.79 7.86
N TYR A 41 -13.66 -19.08 8.20
CA TYR A 41 -14.34 -18.57 9.40
C TYR A 41 -14.32 -19.55 10.60
N GLN A 42 -13.65 -20.71 10.48
CA GLN A 42 -13.52 -21.68 11.57
C GLN A 42 -12.40 -21.28 12.54
N TYR A 43 -12.66 -21.48 13.83
CA TYR A 43 -11.68 -21.31 14.90
C TYR A 43 -11.31 -22.69 15.47
N PRO A 44 -10.03 -23.09 15.51
CA PRO A 44 -8.81 -22.35 15.16
C PRO A 44 -8.54 -22.26 13.64
N PRO A 45 -7.93 -21.17 13.14
CA PRO A 45 -7.63 -21.00 11.73
C PRO A 45 -6.62 -22.05 11.25
N LYS A 46 -6.94 -22.73 10.14
CA LYS A 46 -6.05 -23.72 9.53
C LYS A 46 -4.84 -23.00 8.91
N LEU A 47 -3.64 -23.37 9.34
CA LEU A 47 -2.37 -22.87 8.78
C LEU A 47 -1.85 -23.73 7.61
N ILE A 48 -2.65 -24.72 7.19
CA ILE A 48 -2.33 -25.66 6.12
C ILE A 48 -3.15 -25.24 4.89
N PRO A 49 -2.54 -25.13 3.69
CA PRO A 49 -3.27 -24.84 2.47
C PRO A 49 -4.32 -25.92 2.19
N GLY A 50 -5.53 -25.50 1.80
CA GLY A 50 -6.61 -26.40 1.35
C GLY A 50 -6.51 -26.78 -0.13
N ASP A 51 -7.57 -27.37 -0.67
CA ASP A 51 -7.61 -27.86 -2.07
C ASP A 51 -8.39 -26.94 -3.03
N GLN A 52 -8.92 -25.82 -2.54
CA GLN A 52 -9.92 -24.98 -3.27
C GLN A 52 -9.32 -23.74 -3.95
N PHE A 53 -7.99 -23.65 -4.06
CA PHE A 53 -7.31 -22.47 -4.60
C PHE A 53 -7.78 -22.06 -6.00
N MET A 54 -7.94 -23.04 -6.89
CA MET A 54 -8.27 -22.77 -8.29
C MET A 54 -9.72 -22.27 -8.45
N ASP A 55 -10.63 -22.78 -7.63
CA ASP A 55 -12.04 -22.40 -7.67
C ASP A 55 -12.25 -21.01 -7.06
N ASN A 56 -11.58 -20.72 -5.93
CA ASN A 56 -11.55 -19.37 -5.34
C ASN A 56 -10.98 -18.33 -6.32
N LEU A 57 -9.92 -18.68 -7.06
CA LEU A 57 -9.31 -17.78 -8.04
C LEU A 57 -10.26 -17.48 -9.20
N LYS A 58 -10.95 -18.49 -9.73
CA LYS A 58 -11.96 -18.32 -10.79
C LYS A 58 -13.15 -17.49 -10.32
N GLU A 59 -13.70 -17.82 -9.15
CA GLU A 59 -14.82 -17.10 -8.57
C GLU A 59 -14.47 -15.63 -8.34
N ALA A 60 -13.26 -15.35 -7.85
CA ALA A 60 -12.80 -13.98 -7.66
C ALA A 60 -12.59 -13.24 -9.00
N TRP A 61 -12.11 -13.94 -10.04
CA TRP A 61 -11.92 -13.36 -11.37
C TRP A 61 -13.25 -12.97 -12.02
N GLU A 62 -14.28 -13.82 -11.91
CA GLU A 62 -15.59 -13.61 -12.54
C GLU A 62 -16.50 -12.70 -11.72
N ARG A 63 -16.65 -12.93 -10.40
CA ARG A 63 -17.55 -12.13 -9.56
C ARG A 63 -17.04 -10.72 -9.31
N VAL A 64 -15.75 -10.61 -9.00
CA VAL A 64 -15.15 -9.33 -8.56
C VAL A 64 -14.52 -8.58 -9.73
N ASN A 65 -14.43 -9.20 -10.93
CA ASN A 65 -13.78 -8.61 -12.11
C ASN A 65 -12.36 -8.12 -11.79
N ILE A 66 -11.55 -8.98 -11.16
CA ILE A 66 -10.19 -8.66 -10.70
C ILE A 66 -9.35 -8.04 -11.83
N GLY A 67 -9.49 -8.53 -13.07
CA GLY A 67 -8.75 -7.97 -14.21
C GLY A 67 -8.98 -6.48 -14.41
N ARG A 68 -10.23 -6.00 -14.27
CA ARG A 68 -10.56 -4.58 -14.40
C ARG A 68 -10.06 -3.76 -13.20
N LEU A 69 -10.16 -4.30 -11.99
CA LEU A 69 -9.65 -3.66 -10.77
C LEU A 69 -8.13 -3.48 -10.83
N PHE A 70 -7.42 -4.53 -11.26
CA PHE A 70 -5.97 -4.51 -11.40
C PHE A 70 -5.54 -3.53 -12.50
N PHE A 71 -6.22 -3.54 -13.64
CA PHE A 71 -5.94 -2.60 -14.73
C PHE A 71 -6.18 -1.14 -14.31
N ASN A 72 -7.32 -0.83 -13.69
CA ASN A 72 -7.63 0.52 -13.25
C ASN A 72 -6.60 1.03 -12.23
N SER A 73 -6.25 0.21 -11.25
CA SER A 73 -5.29 0.58 -10.20
C SER A 73 -3.88 0.77 -10.75
N THR A 74 -3.47 -0.11 -11.67
CA THR A 74 -2.16 -0.02 -12.34
C THR A 74 -2.10 1.22 -13.22
N LEU A 75 -3.13 1.46 -14.03
CA LEU A 75 -3.19 2.63 -14.90
C LEU A 75 -3.12 3.93 -14.09
N ILE A 76 -3.96 4.07 -13.06
CA ILE A 76 -3.99 5.27 -12.21
C ILE A 76 -2.67 5.44 -11.48
N SER A 77 -2.11 4.37 -10.87
CA SER A 77 -0.85 4.48 -10.13
C SER A 77 0.32 4.88 -11.01
N VAL A 78 0.43 4.33 -12.23
CA VAL A 78 1.48 4.70 -13.20
C VAL A 78 1.32 6.14 -13.65
N VAL A 79 0.11 6.55 -14.04
CA VAL A 79 -0.16 7.94 -14.48
C VAL A 79 0.16 8.93 -13.37
N VAL A 80 -0.32 8.67 -12.15
CA VAL A 80 -0.06 9.54 -10.99
C VAL A 80 1.44 9.57 -10.65
N ALA A 81 2.15 8.44 -10.70
CA ALA A 81 3.58 8.39 -10.44
C ALA A 81 4.37 9.24 -11.45
N ILE A 82 4.07 9.13 -12.74
CA ILE A 82 4.74 9.90 -13.81
C ILE A 82 4.46 11.39 -13.63
N VAL A 83 3.19 11.79 -13.53
CA VAL A 83 2.79 13.19 -13.40
C VAL A 83 3.38 13.80 -12.13
N LYS A 84 3.31 13.10 -10.99
CA LYS A 84 3.87 13.56 -9.71
C LYS A 84 5.39 13.72 -9.79
N THR A 85 6.09 12.81 -10.46
CA THR A 85 7.54 12.88 -10.62
C THR A 85 7.94 14.08 -11.47
N ILE A 86 7.26 14.28 -12.61
CA ILE A 86 7.50 15.45 -13.48
C ILE A 86 7.26 16.74 -12.69
N LEU A 87 6.10 16.89 -12.03
CA LEU A 87 5.80 18.08 -11.23
C LEU A 87 6.81 18.30 -10.09
N ALA A 88 7.24 17.23 -9.41
CA ALA A 88 8.25 17.33 -8.36
C ALA A 88 9.61 17.79 -8.90
N LEU A 89 10.02 17.32 -10.09
CA LEU A 89 11.24 17.76 -10.75
C LEU A 89 11.17 19.24 -11.15
N LEU A 90 10.04 19.70 -11.72
CA LEU A 90 9.84 21.11 -12.04
C LEU A 90 9.87 21.99 -10.78
N ALA A 91 9.22 21.55 -9.70
CA ALA A 91 9.22 22.27 -8.43
C ALA A 91 10.65 22.35 -7.85
N ALA A 92 11.37 21.24 -7.81
CA ALA A 92 12.76 21.19 -7.34
C ALA A 92 13.65 22.14 -8.17
N PHE A 93 13.52 22.11 -9.50
CA PHE A 93 14.26 23.00 -10.39
C PHE A 93 13.97 24.49 -10.12
N ALA A 94 12.70 24.84 -9.88
CA ALA A 94 12.28 26.19 -9.54
C ALA A 94 12.92 26.67 -8.21
N TYR A 95 12.93 25.82 -7.19
CA TYR A 95 13.52 26.16 -5.88
C TYR A 95 15.04 26.29 -5.91
N THR A 96 15.75 25.51 -6.73
CA THR A 96 17.23 25.54 -6.75
C THR A 96 17.78 26.67 -7.62
N HIS A 97 17.14 26.97 -8.77
CA HIS A 97 17.68 27.91 -9.75
C HIS A 97 17.08 29.31 -9.66
N PHE A 98 15.85 29.47 -9.15
CA PHE A 98 15.19 30.77 -9.07
C PHE A 98 15.08 31.26 -7.62
N LYS A 99 15.61 32.46 -7.35
CA LYS A 99 15.45 33.14 -6.06
C LYS A 99 14.23 34.06 -6.12
N PHE A 100 13.10 33.63 -5.58
CA PHE A 100 11.85 34.40 -5.54
C PHE A 100 11.45 34.76 -4.10
N HIS A 101 10.78 35.89 -3.90
CA HIS A 101 10.47 36.51 -2.60
C HIS A 101 9.39 35.78 -1.75
N GLY A 102 9.08 34.52 -2.04
CA GLY A 102 8.07 33.71 -1.32
C GLY A 102 8.46 32.24 -1.12
N GLN A 103 9.70 31.87 -1.41
CA GLN A 103 10.18 30.47 -1.40
C GLN A 103 10.01 29.77 -0.06
N GLY A 104 10.30 30.44 1.06
CA GLY A 104 10.15 29.83 2.39
C GLY A 104 8.70 29.54 2.77
N LEU A 105 7.76 30.39 2.34
CA LEU A 105 6.34 30.22 2.62
C LEU A 105 5.77 29.05 1.81
N LEU A 106 6.04 29.01 0.50
CA LEU A 106 5.58 27.91 -0.35
C LEU A 106 6.16 26.55 0.11
N PHE A 107 7.43 26.52 0.52
CA PHE A 107 8.04 25.30 1.06
C PHE A 107 7.35 24.84 2.35
N SER A 108 7.10 25.77 3.28
CA SER A 108 6.42 25.48 4.54
C SER A 108 4.99 24.97 4.31
N LEU A 109 4.27 25.54 3.33
CA LEU A 109 2.92 25.10 2.96
C LEU A 109 2.92 23.68 2.36
N CYS A 110 3.90 23.34 1.52
CA CYS A 110 4.07 21.99 1.00
C CYS A 110 4.34 20.98 2.12
N MET A 111 5.12 21.33 3.14
CA MET A 111 5.35 20.47 4.31
C MET A 111 4.08 20.27 5.12
N ILE A 112 3.34 21.34 5.44
CA ILE A 112 2.06 21.27 6.17
C ILE A 112 1.08 20.34 5.44
N THR A 113 1.01 20.41 4.11
CA THR A 113 0.10 19.56 3.33
C THR A 113 0.52 18.09 3.28
N GLN A 114 1.82 17.77 3.36
CA GLN A 114 2.28 16.37 3.47
C GLN A 114 2.07 15.77 4.88
N MET A 115 2.03 16.62 5.92
CA MET A 115 1.75 16.17 7.30
C MET A 115 0.26 15.89 7.56
N LEU A 116 -0.64 16.29 6.63
CA LEU A 116 -2.07 15.99 6.75
C LEU A 116 -2.29 14.47 6.76
N PRO A 117 -2.87 13.92 7.84
CA PRO A 117 -3.06 12.49 7.96
C PRO A 117 -4.10 12.01 6.92
N LEU A 118 -3.91 10.79 6.42
CA LEU A 118 -4.76 10.20 5.38
C LEU A 118 -6.27 10.30 5.68
N PRO A 119 -6.77 10.01 6.91
CA PRO A 119 -8.19 10.10 7.25
C PRO A 119 -8.81 11.47 6.94
N VAL A 120 -8.08 12.56 7.22
CA VAL A 120 -8.55 13.94 6.98
C VAL A 120 -8.67 14.23 5.48
N ARG A 121 -7.88 13.55 4.63
CA ARG A 121 -7.92 13.70 3.17
C ARG A 121 -9.05 12.89 2.52
N ILE A 122 -9.38 11.71 3.05
CA ILE A 122 -10.45 10.87 2.50
C ILE A 122 -11.85 11.32 2.90
N THR A 123 -12.05 11.85 4.12
CA THR A 123 -13.36 12.35 4.58
C THR A 123 -14.06 13.30 3.59
N PRO A 124 -13.41 14.37 3.08
CA PRO A 124 -14.05 15.27 2.13
C PRO A 124 -14.35 14.59 0.79
N TYR A 125 -13.50 13.70 0.28
CA TYR A 125 -13.75 12.95 -0.96
C TYR A 125 -14.97 12.03 -0.85
N SER A 126 -15.07 11.30 0.26
CA SER A 126 -16.20 10.40 0.52
C SER A 126 -17.49 11.17 0.76
N PHE A 127 -17.46 12.27 1.51
CA PHE A 127 -18.63 13.12 1.72
C PHE A 127 -19.14 13.72 0.40
N TYR A 128 -18.24 14.19 -0.47
CA TYR A 128 -18.63 14.71 -1.78
C TYR A 128 -19.32 13.66 -2.66
N LEU A 129 -18.83 12.41 -2.65
CA LEU A 129 -19.47 11.31 -3.39
C LEU A 129 -20.85 10.95 -2.82
N VAL A 130 -20.98 10.90 -1.49
CA VAL A 130 -22.28 10.64 -0.83
C VAL A 130 -23.28 11.76 -1.12
N VAL A 131 -22.84 13.01 -1.10
CA VAL A 131 -23.69 14.17 -1.43
C VAL A 131 -24.07 14.19 -2.91
N CYS A 132 -23.16 13.89 -3.83
CA CYS A 132 -23.48 13.76 -5.25
C CYS A 132 -24.42 12.59 -5.56
N MET A 133 -24.44 11.54 -4.73
CA MET A 133 -25.39 10.43 -4.84
C MET A 133 -26.76 10.76 -4.19
N ALA A 134 -26.78 11.71 -3.27
CA ALA A 134 -27.97 12.16 -2.54
C ALA A 134 -28.68 13.36 -3.19
N ILE A 135 -28.09 13.97 -4.23
CA ILE A 135 -28.72 15.01 -5.05
C ILE A 135 -29.17 14.35 -6.37
N PRO A 136 -30.48 14.15 -6.60
CA PRO A 136 -31.00 13.60 -7.85
C PRO A 136 -30.81 14.53 -9.05
#